data_AF-A0A2L0EX34-F1
#
_entry.id   AF-A0A2L0EX34-F1
#
_cell.length_a   1.000
_cell.length_b   1.000
_cell.length_c   1.000
_cell.angle_alpha   90.00
_cell.angle_beta   90.00
_cell.angle_gamma   90.00
#
_symmetry.space_group_name_H-M   'P 1'
#
loop_
_entity.id
_entity.type
_entity.pdbx_description
1 polymer ?
#
loop_
_entity_poly.entity_id
_entity_poly.type
_entity_poly.pdbx_seq_one_letter_code
_entity_poly.pdbx_strand_id
1 'polypeptide(L)'
;MIRLNAEWTQVLRRYKEDHQDRRNQVCHQIGIPLIVASFPVGATLIGLPLAAAMFTTGWGFQFAGHWFEGKKPSFVDDKRSLIVGVLWCLEKYGLHVFEETPAA
;
A
#
# COMPACT_ATOMS: atom_id res chain seq x y z
N MET A 1 11.24 13.71 8.85
CA MET A 1 10.02 12.89 8.84
C MET A 1 8.82 13.79 8.53
N ILE A 2 7.85 13.29 7.78
CA ILE A 2 6.61 14.00 7.46
C ILE A 2 5.63 13.82 8.64
N ARG A 3 5.16 14.91 9.24
CA ARG A 3 4.13 14.83 10.28
C ARG A 3 2.76 14.68 9.62
N LEU A 4 2.09 13.54 9.83
CA LEU A 4 0.71 13.36 9.42
C LEU A 4 -0.19 14.21 10.30
N ASN A 5 -1.23 14.83 9.73
CA ASN A 5 -2.26 15.50 10.52
C ASN A 5 -3.26 14.47 11.10
N ALA A 6 -4.28 14.93 11.83
CA ALA A 6 -5.27 14.05 12.45
C ALA A 6 -6.01 13.16 11.43
N GLU A 7 -6.41 13.70 10.27
CA GLU A 7 -7.14 12.95 9.25
C GLU A 7 -6.29 11.83 8.65
N TRP A 8 -5.06 12.13 8.21
CA TRP A 8 -4.16 11.13 7.63
C TRP A 8 -3.71 10.09 8.64
N THR A 9 -3.55 10.49 9.91
CA THR A 9 -3.28 9.57 11.02
C THR A 9 -4.44 8.59 11.20
N GLN A 10 -5.68 9.06 11.12
CA GLN A 10 -6.86 8.19 11.22
C GLN A 10 -6.94 7.20 10.04
N VAL A 11 -6.67 7.65 8.81
CA VAL A 11 -6.62 6.76 7.63
C VAL A 11 -5.55 5.68 7.82
N LEU A 12 -4.36 6.04 8.31
CA LEU A 12 -3.30 5.07 8.62
C LEU A 12 -3.70 4.06 9.69
N ARG A 13 -4.32 4.52 10.78
CA ARG A 13 -4.79 3.62 11.85
C ARG A 13 -5.84 2.66 11.33
N ARG A 14 -6.82 3.15 10.57
CA ARG A 14 -7.85 2.31 9.96
C ARG A 14 -7.24 1.31 8.98
N TYR A 15 -6.30 1.76 8.15
CA TYR A 15 -5.57 0.88 7.24
C TYR A 15 -4.86 -0.24 8.01
N LYS A 16 -4.16 0.08 9.11
CA LYS A 16 -3.52 -0.91 9.97
C LYS A 16 -4.56 -1.91 10.53
N GLU A 17 -5.71 -1.46 11.03
CA GLU A 17 -6.79 -2.32 11.54
C GLU A 17 -7.37 -3.28 10.49
N ASP A 18 -7.48 -2.82 9.25
CA ASP A 18 -7.99 -3.63 8.14
C ASP A 18 -6.96 -4.68 7.65
N HIS A 19 -5.68 -4.57 8.02
CA HIS A 19 -4.59 -5.45 7.54
C HIS A 19 -3.81 -6.09 8.70
N GLN A 20 -4.43 -7.04 9.39
CA GLN A 20 -3.84 -7.72 10.54
C GLN A 20 -3.24 -9.09 10.17
N ASP A 21 -3.77 -9.78 9.16
CA ASP A 21 -3.30 -11.09 8.72
C ASP A 21 -1.89 -11.01 8.11
N ARG A 22 -0.98 -11.88 8.55
CA ARG A 22 0.41 -11.87 8.09
C ARG A 22 0.54 -12.15 6.59
N ARG A 23 -0.30 -13.02 6.02
CA ARG A 23 -0.31 -13.34 4.58
C ARG A 23 -0.76 -12.12 3.79
N ASN A 24 -1.79 -11.43 4.28
CA ASN A 24 -2.23 -10.16 3.70
C ASN A 24 -1.09 -9.13 3.71
N GLN A 25 -0.43 -8.96 4.86
CA GLN A 25 0.69 -8.03 4.96
C GLN A 25 1.86 -8.37 4.02
N VAL A 26 2.21 -9.66 3.85
CA VAL A 26 3.28 -10.10 2.93
C VAL A 26 2.87 -9.86 1.47
N CYS A 27 1.64 -10.22 1.11
CA CYS A 27 1.09 -9.93 -0.21
C CYS A 27 1.16 -8.43 -0.53
N HIS A 28 0.81 -7.57 0.44
CA HIS A 28 0.92 -6.12 0.28
C HIS A 28 2.37 -5.64 0.15
N GLN A 29 3.30 -6.20 0.96
CA GLN A 29 4.73 -5.93 0.87
C GLN A 29 5.37 -6.43 -0.44
N ILE A 30 4.71 -7.27 -1.23
CA ILE A 30 5.20 -7.63 -2.57
C ILE A 30 4.48 -6.79 -3.62
N GLY A 31 3.16 -6.67 -3.52
CA GLY A 31 2.35 -6.03 -4.54
C GLY A 31 2.51 -4.51 -4.61
N ILE A 32 2.65 -3.81 -3.48
CA ILE A 32 2.79 -2.34 -3.46
C ILE A 32 4.06 -1.90 -4.21
N PRO A 33 5.26 -2.45 -3.92
CA PRO A 33 6.45 -2.13 -4.71
C PRO A 33 6.30 -2.42 -6.19
N LEU A 34 5.67 -3.54 -6.57
CA LEU A 34 5.44 -3.86 -7.98
C LEU A 34 4.57 -2.81 -8.68
N ILE A 35 3.48 -2.38 -8.04
CA ILE A 35 2.60 -1.33 -8.55
C ILE A 35 3.37 -0.02 -8.66
N VAL A 36 4.04 0.42 -7.59
CA VAL A 36 4.77 1.71 -7.58
C VAL A 36 5.90 1.72 -8.61
N ALA A 37 6.69 0.65 -8.72
CA ALA A 37 7.79 0.54 -9.66
C ALA A 37 7.33 0.41 -11.11
N SER A 38 6.10 -0.04 -11.37
CA SER A 38 5.56 -0.13 -12.73
C SER A 38 5.43 1.23 -13.42
N PHE A 39 5.17 2.31 -12.67
CA PHE A 39 5.02 3.66 -13.23
C PHE A 39 6.29 4.20 -13.91
N PRO A 40 7.46 4.25 -13.23
CA PRO A 40 8.70 4.69 -13.88
C PRO A 40 9.16 3.72 -14.99
N VAL A 41 8.90 2.41 -14.86
CA VAL A 41 9.21 1.43 -15.92
C VAL A 41 8.37 1.70 -17.17
N GLY A 42 7.06 1.93 -16.99
CA GLY A 42 6.11 2.17 -18.07
C GLY A 42 6.26 3.54 -18.73
N ALA A 43 6.90 4.50 -18.05
CA ALA A 43 7.27 5.78 -18.63
C ALA A 43 8.31 5.65 -19.76
N THR A 44 8.91 4.46 -19.94
CA THR A 44 9.77 4.14 -21.08
C THR A 44 8.97 3.43 -22.18
N LEU A 45 9.17 3.81 -23.45
CA LEU A 45 8.45 3.21 -24.59
C LEU A 45 8.65 1.67 -24.69
N ILE A 46 9.82 1.18 -24.28
CA ILE A 46 10.18 -0.25 -24.29
C ILE A 46 9.64 -0.97 -23.04
N GLY A 47 9.49 -0.26 -21.92
CA GLY A 47 9.11 -0.84 -20.64
C GLY A 47 7.61 -1.04 -20.43
N LEU A 48 6.76 -0.53 -21.33
CA LEU A 48 5.30 -0.63 -21.16
C LEU A 48 4.77 -2.07 -20.99
N PRO A 49 5.23 -3.09 -21.76
CA PRO A 49 4.80 -4.47 -21.52
C PRO A 49 5.21 -5.00 -20.15
N LEU A 50 6.44 -4.69 -19.70
CA LEU A 50 6.94 -5.10 -18.38
C LEU A 50 6.16 -4.38 -17.27
N ALA A 51 5.90 -3.08 -17.42
CA ALA A 51 5.11 -2.32 -16.48
C ALA A 51 3.69 -2.86 -16.34
N ALA A 52 3.04 -3.23 -17.45
CA ALA A 52 1.72 -3.86 -17.42
C ALA A 52 1.74 -5.19 -16.64
N ALA A 53 2.75 -6.03 -16.86
CA ALA A 53 2.93 -7.27 -16.11
C ALA A 53 3.17 -7.03 -14.60
N MET A 54 4.02 -6.05 -14.26
CA MET A 54 4.28 -5.66 -12.87
C MET A 54 3.03 -5.12 -12.18
N PHE A 55 2.29 -4.22 -12.85
CA PHE A 55 1.08 -3.60 -12.31
C PHE A 55 0.00 -4.65 -12.05
N THR A 56 -0.29 -5.51 -13.04
CA THR A 56 -1.31 -6.56 -12.91
C THR A 56 -0.93 -7.61 -11.86
N THR A 57 0.32 -8.05 -11.83
CA THR A 57 0.82 -8.99 -10.82
C THR A 57 0.75 -8.36 -9.42
N GLY A 58 1.15 -7.09 -9.29
CA GLY A 58 1.11 -6.37 -8.03
C GLY A 58 -0.31 -6.27 -7.46
N TRP A 59 -1.30 -5.93 -8.30
CA TRP A 59 -2.72 -5.97 -7.92
C TRP A 59 -3.22 -7.37 -7.60
N GLY A 60 -2.76 -8.38 -8.34
CA GLY A 60 -3.04 -9.79 -8.03
C GLY A 60 -2.63 -10.15 -6.59
N PHE A 61 -1.44 -9.74 -6.16
CA PHE A 61 -1.02 -9.90 -4.77
C PHE A 61 -1.91 -9.12 -3.79
N GLN A 62 -2.27 -7.85 -4.06
CA GLN A 62 -3.16 -7.08 -3.18
C GLN A 62 -4.48 -7.83 -2.94
N PHE A 63 -5.14 -8.25 -4.03
CA PHE A 63 -6.44 -8.93 -3.92
C PHE A 63 -6.33 -10.31 -3.30
N ALA A 64 -5.26 -11.06 -3.56
CA ALA A 64 -5.01 -12.33 -2.87
C ALA A 64 -4.83 -12.13 -1.36
N GLY A 65 -4.11 -11.08 -0.94
CA GLY A 65 -3.97 -10.73 0.47
C GLY A 65 -5.31 -10.45 1.16
N HIS A 66 -6.15 -9.63 0.52
CA HIS A 66 -7.51 -9.34 1.00
C HIS A 66 -8.42 -10.57 1.01
N TRP A 67 -8.24 -11.50 0.07
CA TRP A 67 -8.97 -12.77 0.08
C TRP A 67 -8.61 -13.62 1.32
N PHE A 68 -7.33 -13.65 1.72
CA PHE A 68 -6.91 -14.33 2.95
C PHE A 68 -7.40 -13.64 4.23
N GLU A 69 -7.42 -12.31 4.26
CA GLU A 69 -7.92 -11.52 5.40
C GLU A 69 -9.46 -11.60 5.53
N GLY A 70 -10.18 -11.76 4.42
CA GLY A 70 -11.65 -11.75 4.37
C GLY A 70 -12.28 -10.36 4.50
N LYS A 71 -11.46 -9.29 4.60
CA LYS A 71 -11.90 -7.89 4.59
C LYS A 71 -11.75 -7.30 3.19
N LYS A 72 -12.69 -6.43 2.80
CA LYS A 72 -12.59 -5.66 1.55
C LYS A 72 -11.37 -4.74 1.56
N PRO A 73 -10.83 -4.35 0.39
CA PRO A 73 -9.76 -3.37 0.32
C PRO A 73 -10.16 -2.00 0.88
N SER A 74 -9.34 -1.42 1.77
CA SER A 74 -9.66 -0.15 2.45
C SER A 74 -9.84 1.03 1.48
N PHE A 75 -9.26 0.98 0.28
CA PHE A 75 -9.46 2.02 -0.73
C PHE A 75 -10.87 2.09 -1.29
N VAL A 76 -11.69 1.04 -1.08
CA VAL A 76 -13.11 1.04 -1.42
C VAL A 76 -13.86 2.05 -0.56
N ASP A 77 -13.48 2.20 0.71
CA ASP A 77 -14.08 3.19 1.63
C ASP A 77 -13.41 4.55 1.50
N ASP A 78 -12.07 4.58 1.39
CA ASP A 78 -11.31 5.81 1.26
C ASP A 78 -10.08 5.65 0.37
N LYS A 79 -10.10 6.31 -0.79
CA LYS A 79 -9.01 6.28 -1.79
C LYS A 79 -7.66 6.76 -1.25
N ARG A 80 -7.64 7.57 -0.17
CA ARG A 80 -6.40 7.98 0.53
C ARG A 80 -5.61 6.77 1.04
N SER A 81 -6.29 5.65 1.29
CA SER A 81 -5.69 4.37 1.69
C SER A 81 -4.66 3.84 0.67
N LEU A 82 -4.75 4.22 -0.61
CA LEU A 82 -3.74 3.84 -1.61
C LEU A 82 -2.38 4.49 -1.30
N ILE A 83 -2.38 5.77 -0.92
CA ILE A 83 -1.17 6.52 -0.56
C ILE A 83 -0.63 6.04 0.78
N VAL A 84 -1.51 5.89 1.76
CA VAL A 84 -1.17 5.41 3.10
C VAL A 84 -0.60 3.99 3.06
N GLY A 85 -1.09 3.13 2.15
CA GLY A 85 -0.52 1.80 1.93
C GLY A 85 0.96 1.84 1.53
N VAL A 86 1.37 2.80 0.69
CA VAL A 86 2.79 3.01 0.34
C VAL A 86 3.59 3.41 1.56
N LEU A 87 3.11 4.37 2.35
CA LEU A 87 3.78 4.81 3.59
C LEU A 87 3.95 3.65 4.58
N TRP A 88 2.89 2.88 4.80
CA TRP A 88 2.92 1.71 5.67
C TRP A 88 3.89 0.63 5.17
N CYS A 89 3.97 0.42 3.85
CA CYS A 89 4.94 -0.51 3.26
C CYS A 89 6.38 -0.06 3.48
N LEU A 90 6.68 1.24 3.33
CA LEU A 90 7.99 1.81 3.66
C LEU A 90 8.36 1.58 5.14
N GLU A 91 7.42 1.80 6.06
CA GLU A 91 7.60 1.51 7.49
C GLU A 91 7.91 0.02 7.74
N LYS A 92 7.24 -0.90 7.03
CA LYS A 92 7.52 -2.34 7.12
C LYS A 92 8.93 -2.73 6.65
N TYR A 93 9.57 -1.93 5.79
CA TYR A 93 10.97 -2.09 5.40
C TYR A 93 11.95 -1.37 6.33
N GLY A 94 11.48 -0.77 7.43
CA GLY A 94 12.31 -0.01 8.37
C GLY A 94 12.56 1.44 7.94
N LEU A 95 11.86 1.94 6.92
CA LEU A 95 11.95 3.33 6.50
C LEU A 95 10.91 4.17 7.23
N HIS A 96 11.30 4.75 8.35
CA HIS A 96 10.45 5.65 9.14
C HIS A 96 10.44 7.05 8.53
N VAL A 97 9.57 7.25 7.53
CA VAL A 97 9.48 8.53 6.79
C VAL A 97 8.43 9.48 7.33
N PHE A 98 7.54 9.03 8.23
CA PHE A 98 6.44 9.81 8.77
C PHE A 98 6.27 9.63 10.29
N GLU A 99 5.58 10.59 10.92
CA GLU A 99 5.15 10.53 12.32
C GLU A 99 3.63 10.75 12.40
N GLU A 100 2.96 9.96 13.25
CA GLU A 100 1.53 10.13 13.55
C GLU A 100 1.28 11.36 14.43
N THR A 101 0.13 12.02 14.29
CA THR A 101 -0.32 12.98 15.30
C THR A 101 -0.65 12.22 16.59
N PRO A 102 -0.16 12.67 17.77
CA PRO A 102 -0.58 12.10 19.05
C PRO A 102 -2.11 12.15 19.19
N ALA A 103 -2.69 11.17 19.89
CA ALA A 103 -4.07 11.32 20.34
C ALA A 103 -4.14 12.54 21.27
N ALA A 104 -5.16 13.39 21.08
CA ALA A 104 -5.44 14.53 21.96
C ALA A 104 -5.90 14.06 23.34
#